data_AF-A0A812DF68-F1
#
_entry.id   AF-A0A812DF68-F1
#
_cell.length_a   1.000
_cell.length_b   1.000
_cell.length_c   1.000
_cell.angle_alpha   90.00
_cell.angle_beta   90.00
_cell.angle_gamma   90.00
#
_symmetry.space_group_name_H-M   'P 1'
#
loop_
_entity.id
_entity.type
_entity.pdbx_description
1 polymer ?
#
loop_
_entity_poly.entity_id
_entity_poly.type
_entity_poly.pdbx_seq_one_letter_code
_entity_poly.pdbx_strand_id
1 'polypeptide(L)'
;MLKINAENPGSEPSFEEYVSVMLQNVLLEPSDEASVFRNEYKQFGSFGLAGKGTDEKIIKAVEEWFENLVQDTDVLAATKINIEDYGNIVAATDAAIENFETIFLKQEEVQRGIVDVGVLRYPDLDNPFFKLFRIKLAAYRRSFRVLMVQKDESGIKGSYEAMKFVPRKSIMDELRSEIIEKAAREAEKMFD
;
A
#
# COMPACT_ATOMS: atom_id res chain seq x y z
N MET A 1 -23.15 12.46 -3.23
CA MET A 1 -21.98 12.72 -2.34
C MET A 1 -21.73 11.43 -1.59
N LEU A 2 -20.66 10.69 -1.95
CA LEU A 2 -20.34 9.41 -1.33
C LEU A 2 -19.79 9.67 0.08
N LYS A 3 -20.40 9.08 1.11
CA LYS A 3 -20.00 9.27 2.50
C LYS A 3 -19.17 8.08 2.95
N ILE A 4 -17.88 8.29 3.08
CA ILE A 4 -16.96 7.40 3.81
C ILE A 4 -16.92 7.93 5.26
N ASN A 5 -16.92 7.06 6.27
CA ASN A 5 -16.91 7.43 7.71
C ASN A 5 -18.14 8.21 8.23
N ALA A 6 -19.37 7.84 7.82
CA ALA A 6 -20.57 8.51 8.31
C ALA A 6 -20.86 8.29 9.82
N GLU A 7 -20.37 7.18 10.38
CA GLU A 7 -20.64 6.79 11.78
C GLU A 7 -19.49 7.16 12.74
N ASN A 8 -18.28 7.39 12.22
CA ASN A 8 -17.12 7.73 13.06
C ASN A 8 -16.12 8.63 12.30
N PRO A 9 -16.33 9.96 12.27
CA PRO A 9 -15.56 10.89 11.45
C PRO A 9 -14.07 11.05 11.83
N GLY A 10 -13.58 10.30 12.83
CA GLY A 10 -12.18 10.28 13.25
C GLY A 10 -11.43 8.97 12.98
N SER A 11 -12.07 7.93 12.45
CA SER A 11 -11.38 6.68 12.08
C SER A 11 -10.88 6.73 10.64
N GLU A 12 -9.67 6.23 10.38
CA GLU A 12 -9.21 6.02 9.00
C GLU A 12 -10.12 5.00 8.30
N PRO A 13 -10.58 5.26 7.06
CA PRO A 13 -11.41 4.32 6.34
C PRO A 13 -10.70 2.98 6.19
N SER A 14 -11.41 1.86 6.27
CA SER A 14 -10.89 0.53 5.95
C SER A 14 -10.84 0.29 4.43
N PHE A 15 -10.14 -0.75 3.98
CA PHE A 15 -10.14 -1.09 2.56
C PHE A 15 -11.53 -1.55 2.09
N GLU A 16 -12.25 -2.28 2.94
CA GLU A 16 -13.62 -2.71 2.71
C GLU A 16 -14.57 -1.53 2.52
N GLU A 17 -14.35 -0.41 3.21
CA GLU A 17 -15.14 0.80 2.99
C GLU A 17 -14.92 1.38 1.58
N TYR A 18 -13.68 1.42 1.08
CA TYR A 18 -13.42 1.80 -0.32
C TYR A 18 -14.05 0.83 -1.32
N VAL A 19 -13.98 -0.47 -1.05
CA VAL A 19 -14.65 -1.51 -1.85
C VAL A 19 -16.16 -1.30 -1.85
N SER A 20 -16.76 -1.01 -0.69
CA SER A 20 -18.20 -0.79 -0.56
C SER A 20 -18.68 0.38 -1.41
N VAL A 21 -17.86 1.44 -1.52
CA VAL A 21 -18.14 2.59 -2.39
C VAL A 21 -18.10 2.19 -3.86
N MET A 22 -17.11 1.37 -4.27
CA MET A 22 -17.03 0.86 -5.63
C MET A 22 -18.24 -0.03 -5.98
N LEU A 23 -18.70 -0.85 -5.03
CA LEU A 23 -19.87 -1.73 -5.20
C LEU A 23 -21.21 -0.99 -5.33
N GLN A 24 -21.28 0.29 -4.95
CA GLN A 24 -22.46 1.12 -5.21
C GLN A 24 -22.58 1.52 -6.69
N ASN A 25 -21.54 1.30 -7.50
CA ASN A 25 -21.58 1.58 -8.93
C ASN A 25 -22.37 0.49 -9.68
N VAL A 26 -23.48 0.88 -10.31
CA VAL A 26 -24.35 -0.03 -11.09
C VAL A 26 -23.69 -0.64 -12.33
N LEU A 27 -22.61 -0.03 -12.82
CA LEU A 27 -21.91 -0.44 -14.03
C LEU A 27 -20.75 -1.42 -13.77
N LEU A 28 -20.29 -1.52 -12.51
CA LEU A 28 -19.11 -2.30 -12.16
C LEU A 28 -19.49 -3.49 -11.29
N GLU A 29 -18.74 -4.56 -11.42
CA GLU A 29 -18.75 -5.70 -10.50
C GLU A 29 -17.31 -6.14 -10.19
N PRO A 30 -17.08 -6.79 -9.04
CA PRO A 30 -15.80 -7.44 -8.78
C PRO A 30 -15.43 -8.40 -9.90
N SER A 31 -14.15 -8.42 -10.28
CA SER A 31 -13.63 -9.48 -11.14
C SER A 31 -13.82 -10.84 -10.48
N ASP A 32 -13.86 -11.90 -11.29
CA ASP A 32 -13.82 -13.29 -10.84
C ASP A 32 -12.48 -13.62 -10.13
N GLU A 33 -11.46 -12.76 -10.28
CA GLU A 33 -10.19 -12.85 -9.56
C GLU A 33 -10.35 -12.50 -8.06
N ALA A 34 -9.67 -13.27 -7.21
CA ALA A 34 -9.69 -13.04 -5.77
C ALA A 34 -9.06 -11.69 -5.40
N SER A 35 -9.63 -11.03 -4.37
CA SER A 35 -8.99 -9.88 -3.74
C SER A 35 -7.63 -10.28 -3.17
N VAL A 36 -6.63 -9.44 -3.39
CA VAL A 36 -5.29 -9.63 -2.84
C VAL A 36 -5.23 -8.95 -1.47
N PHE A 37 -4.81 -9.69 -0.46
CA PHE A 37 -4.46 -9.16 0.85
C PHE A 37 -3.13 -9.74 1.27
N ARG A 38 -2.15 -8.88 1.50
CA ARG A 38 -0.82 -9.25 2.01
C ARG A 38 -0.46 -8.35 3.18
N ASN A 39 0.13 -8.95 4.20
CA ASN A 39 0.66 -8.24 5.35
C ASN A 39 2.02 -8.86 5.67
N GLU A 40 3.06 -8.05 5.55
CA GLU A 40 4.43 -8.50 5.75
C GLU A 40 5.16 -7.59 6.71
N TYR A 41 6.20 -8.13 7.33
CA TYR A 41 7.13 -7.37 8.13
C TYR A 41 8.56 -7.85 7.90
N LYS A 42 9.48 -6.91 7.95
CA LYS A 42 10.92 -7.15 7.87
C LYS A 42 11.58 -6.59 9.11
N GLN A 43 12.33 -7.44 9.80
CA GLN A 43 13.13 -7.05 10.96
C GLN A 43 14.56 -6.76 10.52
N PHE A 44 15.13 -5.68 11.04
CA PHE A 44 16.54 -5.35 10.98
C PHE A 44 17.14 -5.53 12.38
N GLY A 45 18.31 -6.18 12.46
CA GLY A 45 19.00 -6.39 13.74
C GLY A 45 19.60 -5.09 14.28
N SER A 46 19.86 -5.03 15.59
CA SER A 46 20.41 -3.90 16.35
C SER A 46 21.81 -3.40 15.94
N PHE A 47 22.37 -3.87 14.82
CA PHE A 47 23.76 -3.62 14.42
C PHE A 47 23.93 -3.15 12.96
N GLY A 48 22.86 -2.64 12.33
CA GLY A 48 22.91 -2.21 10.93
C GLY A 48 22.88 -0.69 10.67
N LEU A 49 22.55 0.13 11.67
CA LEU A 49 22.20 1.54 11.42
C LEU A 49 22.94 2.57 12.28
N ALA A 50 23.81 2.12 13.18
CA ALA A 50 24.74 2.98 13.93
C ALA A 50 25.96 3.42 13.11
N GLY A 51 26.00 3.11 11.81
CA GLY A 51 27.00 3.61 10.87
C GLY A 51 26.54 4.93 10.28
N LYS A 52 27.36 5.98 10.42
CA LYS A 52 27.17 7.25 9.72
C LYS A 52 27.26 7.03 8.21
N GLY A 53 26.13 6.73 7.58
CA GLY A 53 26.02 6.48 6.16
C GLY A 53 24.87 5.53 5.92
N THR A 54 23.91 5.95 5.11
CA THR A 54 22.81 5.13 4.64
C THR A 54 23.36 3.81 4.11
N ASP A 55 23.15 2.72 4.84
CA ASP A 55 23.73 1.43 4.47
C ASP A 55 22.95 0.95 3.23
N GLU A 56 23.57 1.02 2.05
CA GLU A 56 22.99 0.66 0.75
C GLU A 56 22.32 -0.74 0.79
N LYS A 57 22.84 -1.61 1.65
CA LYS A 57 22.28 -2.94 1.95
C LYS A 57 20.88 -2.88 2.56
N ILE A 58 20.60 -1.89 3.40
CA ILE A 58 19.29 -1.72 4.04
C ILE A 58 18.31 -1.15 3.03
N ILE A 59 18.68 -0.14 2.24
CA ILE A 59 17.83 0.35 1.15
C ILE A 59 17.44 -0.82 0.23
N LYS A 60 18.42 -1.59 -0.24
CA LYS A 60 18.17 -2.76 -1.09
C LYS A 60 17.30 -3.83 -0.43
N ALA A 61 17.50 -4.09 0.85
CA ALA A 61 16.66 -5.05 1.59
C ALA A 61 15.21 -4.54 1.77
N VAL A 62 15.02 -3.23 1.87
CA VAL A 62 13.70 -2.58 1.92
C VAL A 62 13.03 -2.59 0.56
N GLU A 63 13.79 -2.35 -0.52
CA GLU A 63 13.34 -2.49 -1.91
C GLU A 63 12.83 -3.89 -2.21
N GLU A 64 13.68 -4.90 -2.01
CA GLU A 64 13.32 -6.30 -2.25
C GLU A 64 12.12 -6.70 -1.39
N TRP A 65 12.05 -6.25 -0.14
CA TRP A 65 10.88 -6.50 0.71
C TRP A 65 9.61 -5.84 0.18
N PHE A 66 9.69 -4.59 -0.28
CA PHE A 66 8.53 -3.86 -0.81
C PHE A 66 8.01 -4.47 -2.11
N GLU A 67 8.91 -4.84 -3.02
CA GLU A 67 8.55 -5.56 -4.26
C GLU A 67 7.84 -6.88 -3.95
N ASN A 68 8.30 -7.60 -2.93
CA ASN A 68 7.68 -8.85 -2.47
C ASN A 68 6.33 -8.64 -1.76
N LEU A 69 6.12 -7.51 -1.09
CA LEU A 69 4.82 -7.16 -0.50
C LEU A 69 3.77 -6.87 -1.59
N VAL A 70 4.16 -6.12 -2.63
CA VAL A 70 3.23 -5.67 -3.68
C VAL A 70 3.02 -6.76 -4.74
N GLN A 71 4.08 -7.39 -5.26
CA GLN A 71 4.06 -8.41 -6.33
C GLN A 71 3.14 -8.04 -7.51
N ASP A 72 3.09 -6.76 -7.84
CA ASP A 72 2.22 -6.22 -8.88
C ASP A 72 3.00 -5.12 -9.59
N THR A 73 3.59 -5.50 -10.73
CA THR A 73 4.50 -4.64 -11.50
C THR A 73 3.84 -3.33 -11.91
N ASP A 74 2.54 -3.37 -12.20
CA ASP A 74 1.80 -2.18 -12.58
C ASP A 74 1.64 -1.22 -11.41
N VAL A 75 1.39 -1.75 -10.22
CA VAL A 75 1.28 -0.96 -9.00
C VAL A 75 2.62 -0.37 -8.62
N LEU A 76 3.70 -1.15 -8.72
CA LEU A 76 5.07 -0.67 -8.49
C LEU A 76 5.42 0.47 -9.47
N ALA A 77 5.11 0.32 -10.76
CA ALA A 77 5.34 1.34 -11.77
C ALA A 77 4.48 2.61 -11.55
N ALA A 78 3.21 2.43 -11.17
CA ALA A 78 2.27 3.53 -10.98
C ALA A 78 2.54 4.34 -9.70
N THR A 79 3.03 3.69 -8.65
CA THR A 79 3.15 4.34 -7.34
C THR A 79 4.36 5.27 -7.24
N LYS A 80 5.38 5.18 -8.11
CA LYS A 80 6.61 6.02 -8.08
C LYS A 80 7.12 6.29 -6.66
N ILE A 81 6.90 5.34 -5.76
CA ILE A 81 7.26 5.44 -4.35
C ILE A 81 8.78 5.40 -4.35
N ASN A 82 9.42 6.53 -4.01
CA ASN A 82 10.86 6.61 -3.95
C ASN A 82 11.35 5.82 -2.74
N ILE A 83 11.57 4.53 -2.95
CA ILE A 83 11.96 3.55 -1.95
C ILE A 83 13.28 3.91 -1.23
N GLU A 84 14.16 4.71 -1.85
CA GLU A 84 15.33 5.29 -1.19
C GLU A 84 14.91 6.24 -0.05
N ASP A 85 13.85 7.05 -0.24
CA ASP A 85 13.30 7.90 0.81
C ASP A 85 12.75 7.04 1.97
N TYR A 86 12.29 5.81 1.71
CA TYR A 86 11.84 4.89 2.77
C TYR A 86 13.00 4.26 3.50
N GLY A 87 14.02 3.79 2.78
CA GLY A 87 15.26 3.33 3.40
C GLY A 87 15.89 4.44 4.26
N ASN A 88 15.86 5.68 3.77
CA ASN A 88 16.29 6.87 4.51
C ASN A 88 15.40 7.14 5.72
N ILE A 89 14.07 7.09 5.61
CA ILE A 89 13.17 7.28 6.76
C ILE A 89 13.37 6.19 7.80
N VAL A 90 13.59 4.95 7.40
CA VAL A 90 13.79 3.82 8.32
C VAL A 90 15.14 3.92 9.01
N ALA A 91 16.20 4.24 8.25
CA ALA A 91 17.52 4.54 8.80
C ALA A 91 17.49 5.74 9.75
N ALA A 92 16.83 6.83 9.35
CA ALA A 92 16.68 8.03 10.15
C ALA A 92 15.72 7.86 11.33
N THR A 93 14.76 6.95 11.27
CA THR A 93 13.87 6.62 12.41
C THR A 93 14.67 5.91 13.50
N ASP A 94 15.68 5.12 13.14
CA ASP A 94 16.61 4.55 14.12
C ASP A 94 17.49 5.65 14.76
N ALA A 95 17.95 6.62 13.97
CA ALA A 95 18.79 7.74 14.43
C ALA A 95 18.03 8.88 15.15
N ALA A 96 16.81 9.23 14.73
CA ALA A 96 16.02 10.32 15.28
C ALA A 96 15.29 9.93 16.57
N ILE A 97 15.10 8.63 16.81
CA ILE A 97 14.57 8.10 18.07
C ILE A 97 15.68 7.91 19.13
N GLU A 98 16.93 8.29 18.83
CA GLU A 98 17.97 8.50 19.87
C GLU A 98 17.63 9.68 20.80
N ASN A 99 16.83 10.65 20.36
CA ASN A 99 16.41 11.80 21.19
C ASN A 99 15.28 11.48 22.19
N PHE A 100 14.86 10.22 22.33
CA PHE A 100 13.88 9.76 23.32
C PHE A 100 14.55 9.07 24.51
N GLU A 101 15.65 9.62 25.03
CA GLU A 101 16.22 9.26 26.35
C GLU A 101 15.21 9.32 27.52
N THR A 102 13.99 9.83 27.29
CA THR A 102 12.90 9.91 28.28
C THR A 102 11.85 8.80 28.24
N ILE A 103 11.86 7.87 27.27
CA ILE A 103 10.85 6.78 27.16
C ILE A 103 11.44 5.40 27.55
N PHE A 104 12.53 5.36 28.31
CA PHE A 104 13.22 4.11 28.69
C PHE A 104 12.58 3.32 29.85
N LEU A 105 11.29 3.55 30.17
CA LEU A 105 10.66 2.97 31.37
C LEU A 105 9.50 1.98 31.13
N LYS A 106 9.15 1.65 29.89
CA LYS A 106 8.15 0.60 29.66
C LYS A 106 8.39 -0.10 28.33
N GLN A 107 8.00 -1.37 28.32
CA GLN A 107 8.00 -2.27 27.17
C GLN A 107 7.03 -1.74 26.10
N GLU A 108 7.44 -0.71 25.38
CA GLU A 108 6.61 -0.02 24.39
C GLU A 108 7.11 -0.36 22.98
N GLU A 109 6.23 -1.01 22.22
CA GLU A 109 6.35 -1.09 20.77
C GLU A 109 5.92 0.28 20.22
N VAL A 110 6.86 1.01 19.63
CA VAL A 110 6.58 2.29 18.99
C VAL A 110 6.44 2.05 17.50
N GLN A 111 5.26 2.35 16.96
CA GLN A 111 4.96 2.25 15.53
C GLN A 111 4.69 3.65 14.97
N ARG A 112 5.26 3.95 13.81
CA ARG A 112 5.00 5.19 13.07
C ARG A 112 4.56 4.86 11.65
N GLY A 113 3.36 5.31 11.28
CA GLY A 113 2.88 5.26 9.90
C GLY A 113 3.74 6.16 9.01
N ILE A 114 4.28 5.58 7.94
CA ILE A 114 5.10 6.28 6.95
C ILE A 114 4.26 6.57 5.70
N VAL A 115 3.45 5.60 5.29
CA VAL A 115 2.57 5.69 4.12
C VAL A 115 1.22 5.08 4.42
N ASP A 116 0.19 5.77 3.94
CA ASP A 116 -1.10 5.17 3.65
C ASP A 116 -1.60 5.81 2.34
N VAL A 117 -1.61 5.03 1.27
CA VAL A 117 -2.03 5.48 -0.05
C VAL A 117 -3.05 4.50 -0.60
N GLY A 118 -4.25 5.00 -0.85
CA GLY A 118 -5.28 4.32 -1.64
C GLY A 118 -5.32 4.89 -3.06
N VAL A 119 -5.28 4.02 -4.06
CA VAL A 119 -5.28 4.40 -5.48
C VAL A 119 -6.38 3.64 -6.21
N LEU A 120 -7.10 4.36 -7.06
CA LEU A 120 -7.97 3.78 -8.08
C LEU A 120 -7.32 3.97 -9.45
N ARG A 121 -6.86 2.88 -10.05
CA ARG A 121 -6.34 2.85 -11.42
C ARG A 121 -7.50 2.67 -12.40
N TYR A 122 -7.54 3.54 -13.40
CA TYR A 122 -8.47 3.45 -14.53
C TYR A 122 -7.99 2.41 -15.56
N PRO A 123 -8.91 1.80 -16.31
CA PRO A 123 -8.56 0.88 -17.39
C PRO A 123 -7.65 1.55 -18.42
N ASP A 124 -6.72 0.78 -18.96
CA ASP A 124 -5.92 1.13 -20.13
C ASP A 124 -5.91 -0.03 -21.14
N LEU A 125 -5.17 0.13 -22.24
CA LEU A 125 -5.13 -0.86 -23.33
C LEU A 125 -4.58 -2.22 -22.85
N ASP A 126 -3.64 -2.23 -21.93
CA ASP A 126 -3.01 -3.45 -21.42
C ASP A 126 -3.79 -4.05 -20.23
N ASN A 127 -4.54 -3.20 -19.52
CA ASN A 127 -5.28 -3.53 -18.31
C ASN A 127 -6.73 -3.02 -18.41
N PRO A 128 -7.64 -3.76 -19.07
CA PRO A 128 -9.01 -3.32 -19.34
C PRO A 128 -9.93 -3.51 -18.12
N PHE A 129 -9.48 -3.11 -16.93
CA PHE A 129 -10.22 -3.21 -15.68
C PHE A 129 -9.86 -2.05 -14.74
N PHE A 130 -10.76 -1.72 -13.83
CA PHE A 130 -10.45 -0.82 -12.73
C PHE A 130 -9.70 -1.61 -11.65
N LYS A 131 -8.61 -1.08 -11.11
CA LYS A 131 -7.90 -1.68 -9.97
C LYS A 131 -7.91 -0.71 -8.80
N LEU A 132 -8.59 -1.08 -7.72
CA LEU A 132 -8.52 -0.38 -6.44
C LEU A 132 -7.46 -1.07 -5.60
N PHE A 133 -6.48 -0.32 -5.09
CA PHE A 133 -5.50 -0.88 -4.18
C PHE A 133 -5.12 0.11 -3.09
N ARG A 134 -4.63 -0.41 -1.96
CA ARG A 134 -4.14 0.36 -0.83
C ARG A 134 -2.82 -0.22 -0.36
N ILE A 135 -1.86 0.66 -0.12
CA ILE A 135 -0.56 0.33 0.45
C ILE A 135 -0.46 1.10 1.77
N LYS A 136 -0.22 0.37 2.86
CA LYS A 136 0.17 0.98 4.15
C LYS A 136 1.58 0.53 4.51
N LEU A 137 2.42 1.45 4.94
CA LEU A 137 3.76 1.15 5.43
C LEU A 137 3.96 1.84 6.79
N ALA A 138 4.57 1.12 7.72
CA ALA A 138 4.93 1.64 9.03
C ALA A 138 6.30 1.14 9.46
N ALA A 139 7.10 2.01 10.06
CA ALA A 139 8.28 1.58 10.79
C ALA A 139 7.90 1.25 12.24
N TYR A 140 8.57 0.26 12.83
CA TYR A 140 8.40 -0.09 14.24
C TYR A 140 9.76 -0.27 14.92
N ARG A 141 9.80 0.01 16.23
CA ARG A 141 10.89 -0.38 17.13
C ARG A 141 10.31 -1.06 18.37
N ARG A 142 10.89 -2.19 18.74
CA ARG A 142 10.58 -2.94 19.94
C ARG A 142 11.83 -3.02 20.80
N SER A 143 11.76 -2.47 22.01
CA SER A 143 12.82 -2.67 23.01
C SER A 143 12.33 -3.66 24.05
N PHE A 144 13.15 -4.67 24.33
CA PHE A 144 12.91 -5.55 25.47
C PHE A 144 14.14 -5.61 26.37
N ARG A 145 13.88 -5.55 27.68
CA ARG A 145 14.92 -5.64 28.70
C ARG A 145 14.62 -6.82 29.61
N VAL A 146 15.55 -7.77 29.67
CA VAL A 146 15.49 -8.87 30.64
C VAL A 146 16.74 -8.80 31.51
N LEU A 147 16.54 -8.55 32.82
CA LEU A 147 17.57 -8.42 33.85
C LEU A 147 18.59 -7.29 33.58
N MET A 148 19.59 -7.54 32.73
CA MET A 148 20.68 -6.62 32.34
C MET A 148 20.94 -6.60 30.82
N VAL A 149 20.27 -7.48 30.06
CA VAL A 149 20.40 -7.55 28.60
C VAL A 149 19.26 -6.76 27.98
N GLN A 150 19.60 -5.67 27.30
CA GLN A 150 18.70 -4.94 26.42
C GLN A 150 18.86 -5.49 25.01
N LYS A 151 17.76 -5.86 24.38
CA LYS A 151 17.74 -6.18 22.96
C LYS A 151 16.73 -5.24 22.30
N ASP A 152 17.24 -4.50 21.33
CA ASP A 152 16.44 -3.60 20.53
C ASP A 152 16.24 -4.22 19.15
N GLU A 153 15.02 -4.10 18.64
CA GLU A 153 14.65 -4.60 17.32
C GLU A 153 13.95 -3.47 16.58
N SER A 154 14.37 -3.20 15.35
CA SER A 154 13.74 -2.23 14.47
C SER A 154 13.30 -2.92 13.19
N GLY A 155 12.32 -2.36 12.50
CA GLY A 155 11.77 -3.01 11.32
C GLY A 155 10.75 -2.17 10.57
N ILE A 156 10.28 -2.75 9.47
CA ILE A 156 9.20 -2.21 8.65
C ILE A 156 8.08 -3.23 8.63
N LYS A 157 6.86 -2.74 8.65
CA LYS A 157 5.64 -3.51 8.43
C LYS A 157 4.87 -2.85 7.29
N GLY A 158 4.22 -3.66 6.47
CA GLY A 158 3.39 -3.16 5.39
C GLY A 158 2.18 -4.04 5.14
N SER A 159 1.11 -3.42 4.66
CA SER A 159 -0.05 -4.11 4.12
C SER A 159 -0.32 -3.66 2.70
N TYR A 160 -0.66 -4.62 1.85
CA TYR A 160 -1.10 -4.39 0.49
C TYR A 160 -2.45 -5.06 0.28
N GLU A 161 -3.41 -4.28 -0.15
CA GLU A 161 -4.79 -4.71 -0.37
C GLU A 161 -5.18 -4.29 -1.78
N ALA A 162 -5.72 -5.20 -2.60
CA ALA A 162 -6.11 -4.88 -3.96
C ALA A 162 -7.34 -5.66 -4.43
N MET A 163 -8.14 -5.03 -5.27
CA MET A 163 -9.33 -5.60 -5.86
C MET A 163 -9.53 -5.05 -7.28
N LYS A 164 -9.85 -5.95 -8.21
CA LYS A 164 -10.16 -5.60 -9.59
C LYS A 164 -11.67 -5.51 -9.78
N PHE A 165 -12.11 -4.55 -10.56
CA PHE A 165 -13.50 -4.35 -10.95
C PHE A 165 -13.59 -4.30 -12.48
N VAL A 166 -14.58 -5.00 -13.01
CA VAL A 166 -14.87 -5.10 -14.44
C VAL A 166 -16.27 -4.56 -14.72
N PRO A 167 -16.57 -4.17 -15.97
CA PRO A 167 -17.93 -3.87 -16.36
C PRO A 167 -18.86 -5.06 -16.11
N ARG A 168 -20.04 -4.80 -15.56
CA ARG A 168 -21.03 -5.82 -15.21
C ARG A 168 -21.50 -6.57 -16.46
N LYS A 169 -21.36 -7.90 -16.47
CA LYS A 169 -21.72 -8.73 -17.65
C LYS A 169 -23.15 -8.49 -18.11
N SER A 170 -24.11 -8.42 -17.19
CA SER A 170 -25.52 -8.17 -17.55
C SER A 170 -25.75 -6.86 -18.30
N ILE A 171 -24.95 -5.82 -18.02
CA ILE A 171 -25.05 -4.54 -18.73
C ILE A 171 -24.34 -4.64 -20.09
N MET A 172 -23.19 -5.31 -20.13
CA MET A 172 -22.45 -5.52 -21.36
C MET A 172 -23.23 -6.37 -22.38
N ASP A 173 -23.99 -7.37 -21.91
CA ASP A 173 -24.80 -8.25 -22.75
C ASP A 173 -26.02 -7.52 -23.36
N GLU A 174 -26.49 -6.45 -22.71
CA GLU A 174 -27.57 -5.59 -23.20
C GLU A 174 -27.09 -4.53 -24.22
N LEU A 175 -25.78 -4.31 -24.33
CA LEU A 175 -25.23 -3.37 -25.30
C LEU A 175 -25.36 -3.94 -26.71
N ARG A 176 -26.02 -3.18 -27.58
CA ARG A 176 -26.09 -3.52 -29.01
C ARG A 176 -24.70 -3.45 -29.61
N SER A 177 -24.37 -4.40 -30.48
CA SER A 177 -23.09 -4.46 -31.19
C SER A 177 -22.74 -3.14 -31.89
N GLU A 178 -23.75 -2.46 -32.45
CA GLU A 178 -23.60 -1.15 -33.09
C GLU A 178 -23.05 -0.06 -32.15
N ILE A 179 -23.46 -0.09 -30.86
CA ILE A 179 -22.98 0.87 -29.86
C ILE A 179 -21.55 0.54 -29.43
N ILE A 180 -21.22 -0.75 -29.32
CA ILE A 180 -19.86 -1.20 -29.02
C ILE A 180 -18.91 -0.77 -30.14
N GLU A 181 -19.27 -1.03 -31.40
CA GLU A 181 -18.47 -0.61 -32.56
C GLU A 181 -18.36 0.92 -32.71
N LYS A 182 -19.40 1.65 -32.34
CA LYS A 182 -19.34 3.12 -32.33
C LYS A 182 -18.42 3.63 -31.22
N ALA A 183 -18.54 3.09 -30.01
CA ALA A 183 -17.68 3.46 -28.89
C ALA A 183 -16.21 3.12 -29.16
N ALA A 184 -15.92 1.95 -29.75
CA ALA A 184 -14.57 1.56 -30.15
C ALA A 184 -13.97 2.54 -31.17
N ARG A 185 -14.72 2.86 -32.25
CA ARG A 185 -14.27 3.83 -33.26
C ARG A 185 -14.05 5.24 -32.70
N GLU A 186 -14.91 5.70 -31.78
CA GLU A 186 -14.73 7.01 -31.16
C GLU A 186 -13.54 7.02 -30.19
N ALA A 187 -13.29 5.91 -29.48
CA ALA A 187 -12.11 5.76 -28.64
C ALA A 187 -10.81 5.77 -29.47
N GLU A 188 -10.76 5.02 -30.58
CA GLU A 188 -9.60 5.02 -31.50
C GLU A 188 -9.28 6.44 -32.01
N LYS A 189 -10.30 7.19 -32.44
CA LYS A 189 -10.13 8.58 -32.88
C LYS A 189 -9.61 9.56 -31.83
N MET A 190 -9.71 9.25 -30.53
CA MET A 190 -9.17 10.12 -29.48
C MET A 190 -7.65 10.00 -29.36
N PHE A 191 -7.06 8.95 -29.94
CA PHE A 191 -5.63 8.66 -29.86
C PHE A 191 -4.90 8.77 -31.22
N ASP A 192 -5.64 8.97 -32.33
CA ASP A 192 -5.13 9.36 -33.65
C ASP A 192 -4.92 10.89 -33.76
#